data_AF-A0A4Y8CCE1-F1
#
_entry.id   AF-A0A4Y8CCE1-F1
#
_cell.length_a   1.000
_cell.length_b   1.000
_cell.length_c   1.000
_cell.angle_alpha   90.00
_cell.angle_beta   90.00
_cell.angle_gamma   90.00
#
_symmetry.space_group_name_H-M   'P 1'
#
loop_
_entity.id
_entity.type
_entity.pdbx_description
1 polymer ?
#
loop_
_entity_poly.entity_id
_entity_poly.type
_entity_poly.pdbx_seq_one_letter_code
_entity_poly.pdbx_strand_id
1 'polypeptide(L)'
;EITKNLRKMRLKNAFEFRTEELRMNLDENLSLKSTVFEKDTPSHNLIEDCMLLANKAAAKLIDIGVFRNHLSADVRKIDKLLNELRELGIDVNFKPNLPELIRDIQALADELNLRAEVDKLIIKAQKKAEYSSVNAGHFGLGFDKYSHFTSPIRRYSDLILHRLLKAKQKNDEKLFNYLLLNIESTCENLSTLEREADKVAFDFMDRKFARWA
;
A
#
# COMPACT_ATOMS: atom_id res chain seq x y z
N GLU A 1 12.30 -18.93 7.58
CA GLU A 1 11.18 -19.87 7.33
C GLU A 1 9.84 -19.36 7.86
N ILE A 2 9.80 -18.84 9.10
CA ILE A 2 8.58 -18.30 9.73
C ILE A 2 7.85 -17.28 8.84
N THR A 3 8.54 -16.24 8.37
CA THR A 3 7.94 -15.19 7.52
C THR A 3 7.41 -15.73 6.20
N LYS A 4 8.10 -16.70 5.58
CA LYS A 4 7.62 -17.38 4.36
C LYS A 4 6.28 -18.10 4.60
N ASN A 5 6.12 -18.78 5.74
CA ASN A 5 4.86 -19.44 6.09
C ASN A 5 3.74 -18.43 6.35
N LEU A 6 4.04 -17.35 7.08
CA LEU A 6 3.07 -16.27 7.33
C LEU A 6 2.65 -15.56 6.05
N ARG A 7 3.59 -15.31 5.12
CA ARG A 7 3.29 -14.76 3.80
C ARG A 7 2.34 -15.66 3.01
N LYS A 8 2.62 -16.97 2.94
CA LYS A 8 1.73 -17.96 2.31
C LYS A 8 0.31 -17.93 2.88
N MET A 9 0.17 -17.78 4.19
CA MET A 9 -1.15 -17.66 4.83
C MET A 9 -1.83 -16.34 4.49
N ARG A 10 -1.10 -15.22 4.49
CA ARG A 10 -1.61 -13.88 4.14
C ARG A 10 -2.13 -13.81 2.70
N LEU A 11 -1.36 -14.34 1.74
CA LEU A 11 -1.69 -14.33 0.31
C LEU A 11 -2.94 -15.16 -0.04
N LYS A 12 -3.51 -15.91 0.92
CA LYS A 12 -4.85 -16.49 0.74
C LYS A 12 -5.95 -15.43 0.71
N ASN A 13 -5.74 -14.26 1.32
CA ASN A 13 -6.73 -13.18 1.42
C ASN A 13 -6.17 -11.81 1.02
N ALA A 14 -4.97 -11.78 0.43
CA ALA A 14 -4.25 -10.56 0.04
C ALA A 14 -3.71 -10.72 -1.38
N PHE A 15 -3.21 -9.62 -1.95
CA PHE A 15 -2.65 -9.61 -3.29
C PHE A 15 -1.14 -9.42 -3.26
N GLU A 16 -0.50 -10.02 -4.25
CA GLU A 16 0.87 -9.74 -4.61
C GLU A 16 0.85 -9.23 -6.04
N PHE A 17 1.28 -8.00 -6.22
CA PHE A 17 1.40 -7.37 -7.53
C PHE A 17 2.86 -7.37 -7.94
N ARG A 18 3.13 -7.75 -9.19
CA ARG A 18 4.46 -7.58 -9.78
C ARG A 18 4.57 -6.16 -10.31
N THR A 19 5.23 -5.30 -9.54
CA THR A 19 5.59 -3.94 -9.97
C THR A 19 7.10 -3.83 -10.08
N GLU A 20 7.59 -3.28 -11.19
CA GLU A 20 8.99 -2.93 -11.34
C GLU A 20 9.15 -1.45 -10.98
N GLU A 21 10.01 -1.15 -10.01
CA GLU A 21 10.36 0.22 -9.66
C GLU A 21 11.60 0.67 -10.45
N LEU A 22 11.54 1.88 -11.01
CA LEU A 22 12.63 2.44 -11.80
C LEU A 22 13.51 3.34 -10.92
N ARG A 23 14.77 2.97 -10.72
CA ARG A 23 15.77 3.80 -10.05
C ARG A 23 16.50 4.69 -11.04
N MET A 24 16.51 5.98 -10.75
CA MET A 24 17.34 6.97 -11.45
C MET A 24 18.71 7.10 -10.79
N ASN A 25 19.79 7.00 -11.58
CA ASN A 25 21.14 7.36 -11.16
C ASN A 25 21.45 8.74 -11.70
N LEU A 26 21.66 9.70 -10.80
CA LEU A 26 22.02 11.08 -11.16
C LEU A 26 23.53 11.27 -11.03
N ASP A 27 24.10 12.15 -11.88
CA ASP A 27 25.47 12.63 -11.72
C ASP A 27 25.56 13.78 -10.69
N GLU A 28 26.77 14.32 -10.50
CA GLU A 28 27.03 15.43 -9.57
C GLU A 28 26.27 16.72 -9.93
N ASN A 29 25.92 16.89 -11.20
CA ASN A 29 25.12 18.01 -11.70
C ASN A 29 23.60 17.72 -11.62
N LEU A 30 23.20 16.65 -10.93
CA LEU A 30 21.83 16.14 -10.83
C LEU A 30 21.21 15.78 -12.19
N SER A 31 22.03 15.52 -13.20
CA SER A 31 21.56 15.09 -14.52
C SER A 31 21.38 13.58 -14.53
N LEU A 32 20.38 13.10 -15.28
CA LEU A 32 20.10 11.67 -15.37
C LEU A 32 21.22 10.97 -16.16
N LYS A 33 21.94 10.07 -15.50
CA LYS A 33 23.05 9.30 -16.08
C LYS A 33 22.59 7.95 -16.61
N SER A 34 21.77 7.26 -15.83
CA SER A 34 21.22 5.95 -16.21
C SER A 34 19.98 5.61 -15.39
N THR A 35 19.23 4.62 -15.85
CA THR A 35 18.10 4.05 -15.14
C THR A 35 18.26 2.54 -14.99
N VAL A 36 17.77 2.00 -13.88
CA VAL A 36 17.81 0.56 -13.59
C VAL A 36 16.49 0.16 -12.94
N PHE A 37 15.89 -0.93 -13.40
CA PHE A 37 14.76 -1.53 -12.70
C PHE A 37 15.26 -2.26 -11.45
N GLU A 38 14.74 -1.89 -10.29
CA GLU A 38 15.03 -2.59 -9.05
C GLU A 38 14.29 -3.92 -9.01
N LYS A 39 14.95 -4.91 -8.41
CA LYS A 39 14.38 -6.23 -8.17
C LYS A 39 14.32 -6.50 -6.69
N ASP A 40 13.16 -6.97 -6.25
CA ASP A 40 13.01 -7.46 -4.90
C ASP A 40 13.90 -8.66 -4.64
N THR A 41 14.54 -8.65 -3.47
CA THR A 41 15.39 -9.73 -3.01
C THR A 41 14.68 -10.47 -1.88
N PRO A 42 15.11 -11.69 -1.54
CA PRO A 42 14.60 -12.37 -0.35
C PRO A 42 14.75 -11.53 0.93
N SER A 43 15.77 -10.66 1.01
CA SER A 43 15.99 -9.76 2.14
C SER A 43 14.97 -8.64 2.19
N HIS A 44 14.61 -8.03 1.04
CA HIS A 44 13.55 -7.02 0.97
C HIS A 44 12.22 -7.59 1.46
N ASN A 45 11.84 -8.75 0.94
CA ASN A 45 10.62 -9.47 1.33
C ASN A 45 10.60 -9.82 2.82
N LEU A 46 11.73 -10.24 3.39
CA LEU A 46 11.82 -10.57 4.81
C LEU A 46 11.52 -9.34 5.70
N ILE A 47 12.13 -8.20 5.37
CA ILE A 47 11.93 -6.96 6.13
C ILE A 47 10.48 -6.48 5.98
N GLU A 48 9.94 -6.52 4.76
CA GLU A 48 8.55 -6.15 4.49
C GLU A 48 7.57 -6.97 5.34
N ASP A 49 7.67 -8.31 5.31
CA ASP A 49 6.77 -9.19 6.06
C ASP A 49 6.88 -8.95 7.58
N CYS A 50 8.09 -8.73 8.11
CA CYS A 50 8.29 -8.36 9.51
C CYS A 50 7.61 -7.02 9.86
N MET A 51 7.74 -6.01 8.98
CA MET A 51 7.11 -4.70 9.19
C MET A 51 5.59 -4.80 9.14
N LEU A 52 5.02 -5.56 8.18
CA LEU A 52 3.58 -5.79 8.08
C LEU A 52 3.01 -6.41 9.37
N LEU A 53 3.72 -7.38 9.95
CA LEU A 53 3.32 -8.03 11.21
C LEU A 53 3.37 -7.06 12.38
N ALA A 54 4.43 -6.25 12.50
CA ALA A 54 4.55 -5.24 13.56
C ALA A 54 3.46 -4.16 13.43
N ASN A 55 3.20 -3.68 12.21
CA ASN A 55 2.13 -2.72 11.90
C ASN A 55 0.75 -3.29 12.27
N LYS A 56 0.45 -4.53 11.88
CA LYS A 56 -0.79 -5.23 12.25
C LYS A 56 -0.93 -5.39 13.76
N ALA A 57 0.15 -5.74 14.46
CA ALA A 57 0.14 -5.89 15.91
C ALA A 57 -0.11 -4.55 16.61
N ALA A 58 0.57 -3.47 16.19
CA ALA A 58 0.38 -2.13 16.74
C ALA A 58 -1.05 -1.62 16.52
N ALA A 59 -1.62 -1.84 15.33
CA ALA A 59 -2.98 -1.44 15.01
C ALA A 59 -4.02 -2.12 15.91
N LYS A 60 -3.79 -3.37 16.34
CA LYS A 60 -4.69 -4.08 17.28
C LYS A 60 -4.73 -3.46 18.67
N LEU A 61 -3.72 -2.69 19.06
CA LEU A 61 -3.61 -2.14 20.42
C LEU A 61 -4.40 -0.84 20.63
N ILE A 62 -4.93 -0.22 19.57
CA ILE A 62 -5.70 1.03 19.63
C ILE A 62 -7.05 0.84 18.95
N ASP A 63 -8.12 1.47 19.45
CA ASP A 63 -9.45 1.42 18.79
C ASP A 63 -9.76 2.69 18.00
N ILE A 64 -9.15 3.80 18.42
CA ILE A 64 -9.14 5.09 17.75
C ILE A 64 -7.69 5.57 17.67
N GLY A 65 -7.31 6.20 16.56
CA GLY A 65 -5.94 6.63 16.33
C GLY A 65 -5.69 6.84 14.84
N VAL A 66 -4.50 6.55 14.34
CA VAL A 66 -4.21 6.64 12.91
C VAL A 66 -4.22 5.23 12.30
N PHE A 67 -5.23 4.93 11.49
CA PHE A 67 -5.32 3.72 10.68
C PHE A 67 -4.92 4.00 9.24
N ARG A 68 -4.36 2.99 8.58
CA ARG A 68 -4.10 2.99 7.14
C ARG A 68 -5.15 2.10 6.49
N ASN A 69 -6.22 2.71 6.00
CA ASN A 69 -7.34 2.00 5.41
C ASN A 69 -7.14 1.85 3.91
N HIS A 70 -7.61 0.73 3.37
CA HIS A 70 -7.71 0.50 1.93
C HIS A 70 -8.99 -0.28 1.68
N LEU A 71 -10.02 0.39 1.18
CA LEU A 71 -11.30 -0.22 0.86
C LEU A 71 -11.23 -0.92 -0.50
N SER A 72 -12.07 -1.93 -0.70
CA SER A 72 -12.20 -2.59 -1.99
C SER A 72 -12.69 -1.61 -3.08
N ALA A 73 -12.36 -1.94 -4.33
CA ALA A 73 -12.94 -1.27 -5.48
C ALA A 73 -14.48 -1.40 -5.47
N ASP A 74 -15.15 -0.38 -6.02
CA ASP A 74 -16.59 -0.46 -6.24
C ASP A 74 -16.91 -1.33 -7.47
N VAL A 75 -18.17 -1.77 -7.55
CA VAL A 75 -18.65 -2.66 -8.62
C VAL A 75 -18.38 -2.06 -10.00
N ARG A 76 -18.58 -0.75 -10.18
CA ARG A 76 -18.36 -0.07 -11.46
C ARG A 76 -16.91 -0.13 -11.92
N LYS A 77 -15.95 0.04 -11.00
CA LYS A 77 -14.52 -0.11 -11.30
C LYS A 77 -14.14 -1.55 -11.61
N ILE A 78 -14.75 -2.52 -10.93
CA ILE A 78 -14.54 -3.94 -11.22
C ILE A 78 -15.11 -4.29 -12.60
N ASP A 79 -16.31 -3.85 -12.95
CA ASP A 79 -16.90 -4.08 -14.28
C ASP A 79 -16.03 -3.48 -15.39
N LYS A 80 -15.52 -2.27 -15.16
CA LYS A 80 -14.56 -1.63 -16.08
C LYS A 80 -13.28 -2.46 -16.23
N LEU A 81 -12.71 -2.94 -15.13
CA LEU A 81 -11.54 -3.81 -15.16
C LEU A 81 -11.81 -5.09 -15.97
N LEU A 82 -12.94 -5.76 -15.73
CA LEU A 82 -13.29 -6.98 -16.46
C LEU A 82 -13.44 -6.74 -17.97
N ASN A 83 -13.99 -5.59 -18.37
CA ASN A 83 -14.08 -5.22 -19.78
C ASN A 83 -12.70 -4.95 -20.39
N GLU A 84 -11.81 -4.22 -19.70
CA GLU A 84 -10.42 -3.99 -20.15
C GLU A 84 -9.64 -5.32 -20.27
N LEU A 85 -9.89 -6.29 -19.37
CA LEU A 85 -9.25 -7.61 -19.41
C LEU A 85 -9.73 -8.49 -20.57
N ARG A 86 -11.00 -8.38 -20.96
CA ARG A 86 -11.53 -9.11 -22.13
C ARG A 86 -10.82 -8.71 -23.42
N GLU A 87 -10.46 -7.44 -23.57
CA GLU A 87 -9.67 -6.96 -24.72
C GLU A 87 -8.27 -7.60 -24.78
N LEU A 88 -7.74 -8.04 -23.64
CA LEU A 88 -6.48 -8.77 -23.51
C LEU A 88 -6.65 -10.29 -23.61
N GLY A 89 -7.85 -10.79 -23.91
CA GLY A 89 -8.14 -12.23 -24.00
C GLY A 89 -8.37 -12.92 -22.65
N ILE A 90 -8.56 -12.16 -21.56
CA ILE A 90 -8.87 -12.67 -20.23
C ILE A 90 -10.36 -12.46 -19.95
N ASP A 91 -11.16 -13.51 -20.11
CA ASP A 91 -12.59 -13.48 -19.78
C ASP A 91 -12.86 -14.17 -18.45
N VAL A 92 -13.25 -13.38 -17.45
CA VAL A 92 -13.54 -13.87 -16.10
C VAL A 92 -14.91 -13.33 -15.67
N ASN A 93 -15.74 -14.24 -15.17
CA ASN A 93 -17.03 -13.86 -14.61
C ASN A 93 -16.85 -13.16 -13.26
N PHE A 94 -17.67 -12.14 -13.00
CA PHE A 94 -17.69 -11.48 -11.71
C PHE A 94 -17.94 -12.48 -10.58
N LYS A 95 -17.13 -12.39 -9.51
CA LYS A 95 -17.33 -13.12 -8.26
C LYS A 95 -17.47 -12.11 -7.11
N PRO A 96 -18.43 -12.31 -6.18
CA PRO A 96 -18.55 -11.46 -4.99
C PRO A 96 -17.29 -11.46 -4.12
N ASN A 97 -16.57 -12.58 -4.10
CA ASN A 97 -15.28 -12.71 -3.43
C ASN A 97 -14.18 -12.08 -4.28
N LEU A 98 -13.96 -10.77 -4.13
CA LEU A 98 -12.97 -10.03 -4.91
C LEU A 98 -11.53 -10.57 -4.75
N PRO A 99 -11.09 -11.03 -3.56
CA PRO A 99 -9.79 -11.68 -3.45
C PRO A 99 -9.63 -12.91 -4.33
N GLU A 100 -10.67 -13.72 -4.43
CA GLU A 100 -10.69 -14.88 -5.32
C GLU A 100 -10.71 -14.48 -6.79
N LEU A 101 -11.56 -13.52 -7.17
CA LEU A 101 -11.64 -12.97 -8.52
C LEU A 101 -10.28 -12.49 -9.04
N ILE A 102 -9.57 -11.69 -8.23
CA ILE A 102 -8.26 -11.14 -8.61
C ILE A 102 -7.24 -12.26 -8.79
N ARG A 103 -7.26 -13.30 -7.94
CA ARG A 103 -6.34 -14.45 -8.09
C ARG A 103 -6.59 -15.23 -9.38
N ASP A 104 -7.86 -15.41 -9.75
CA ASP A 104 -8.21 -16.11 -10.99
C ASP A 104 -7.74 -15.30 -12.22
N ILE A 105 -7.97 -13.99 -12.20
CA ILE A 105 -7.46 -13.06 -13.23
C ILE A 105 -5.93 -13.16 -13.31
N GLN A 106 -5.26 -13.12 -12.17
CA GLN A 106 -3.81 -13.19 -12.06
C GLN A 106 -3.22 -14.53 -12.53
N ALA A 107 -3.91 -15.65 -12.30
CA ALA A 107 -3.51 -16.96 -12.79
C ALA A 107 -3.62 -17.05 -14.31
N LEU A 108 -4.72 -16.59 -14.89
CA LEU A 108 -4.89 -16.51 -16.35
C LEU A 108 -3.86 -15.57 -16.99
N ALA A 109 -3.54 -14.45 -16.33
CA ALA A 109 -2.52 -13.53 -16.79
C ALA A 109 -1.11 -14.16 -16.80
N ASP A 110 -0.79 -15.03 -15.82
CA ASP A 110 0.47 -15.78 -15.83
C ASP A 110 0.50 -16.79 -16.99
N GLU A 111 -0.60 -17.47 -17.31
CA GLU A 111 -0.69 -18.39 -18.47
C GLU A 111 -0.45 -17.67 -19.80
N LEU A 112 -0.92 -16.43 -19.92
CA LEU A 112 -0.76 -15.60 -21.12
C LEU A 112 0.54 -14.78 -21.13
N ASN A 113 1.38 -14.86 -20.10
CA ASN A 113 2.55 -14.01 -19.90
C ASN A 113 2.25 -12.49 -19.91
N LEU A 114 1.06 -12.09 -19.44
CA LEU A 114 0.58 -10.70 -19.36
C LEU A 114 0.48 -10.19 -17.92
N ARG A 115 1.16 -10.86 -16.97
CA ARG A 115 1.00 -10.60 -15.53
C ARG A 115 1.29 -9.15 -15.14
N ALA A 116 2.32 -8.52 -15.71
CA ALA A 116 2.71 -7.16 -15.36
C ALA A 116 1.68 -6.12 -15.85
N GLU A 117 1.16 -6.30 -17.07
CA GLU A 117 0.13 -5.45 -17.68
C GLU A 117 -1.19 -5.57 -16.92
N VAL A 118 -1.59 -6.80 -16.60
CA VAL A 118 -2.82 -7.08 -15.86
C VAL A 118 -2.74 -6.55 -14.43
N ASP A 119 -1.60 -6.73 -13.74
CA ASP A 119 -1.41 -6.17 -12.40
C ASP A 119 -1.53 -4.64 -12.39
N LYS A 120 -1.02 -3.94 -13.43
CA LYS A 120 -1.21 -2.49 -13.58
C LYS A 120 -2.68 -2.10 -13.71
N LEU A 121 -3.48 -2.86 -14.48
CA LEU A 121 -4.92 -2.62 -14.63
C LEU A 121 -5.66 -2.85 -13.30
N ILE A 122 -5.33 -3.93 -12.59
CA ILE A 122 -5.93 -4.23 -11.28
C ILE A 122 -5.60 -3.11 -10.29
N ILE A 123 -4.34 -2.68 -10.19
CA ILE A 123 -3.93 -1.57 -9.31
C ILE A 123 -4.70 -0.29 -9.65
N LYS A 124 -4.87 0.02 -10.94
CA LYS A 124 -5.62 1.21 -11.40
C LYS A 124 -7.10 1.15 -11.02
N ALA A 125 -7.69 -0.04 -10.97
CA ALA A 125 -9.08 -0.23 -10.56
C ALA A 125 -9.27 -0.14 -9.03
N GLN A 126 -8.22 -0.36 -8.24
CA GLN A 126 -8.29 -0.28 -6.77
C GLN A 126 -8.52 1.16 -6.28
N LYS A 127 -8.97 1.27 -5.02
CA LYS A 127 -9.00 2.56 -4.32
C LYS A 127 -7.60 2.87 -3.80
N LYS A 128 -7.27 4.14 -3.68
CA LYS A 128 -6.04 4.53 -2.97
C LYS A 128 -6.23 4.25 -1.48
N ALA A 129 -5.17 3.82 -0.81
CA ALA A 129 -5.15 3.75 0.64
C ALA A 129 -5.11 5.17 1.23
N GLU A 130 -5.69 5.35 2.42
CA GLU A 130 -5.79 6.64 3.09
C GLU A 130 -5.59 6.49 4.60
N TYR A 131 -5.14 7.57 5.24
CA TYR A 131 -5.13 7.65 6.69
C TYR A 131 -6.51 8.04 7.21
N SER A 132 -6.97 7.39 8.27
CA SER A 132 -8.26 7.70 8.92
C SER A 132 -8.20 7.49 10.43
N SER A 133 -9.06 8.21 11.15
CA SER A 133 -9.24 8.07 12.59
C SER A 133 -9.94 6.75 12.97
N VAL A 134 -10.75 6.22 12.06
CA VAL A 134 -11.60 5.05 12.24
C VAL A 134 -11.05 3.91 11.38
N ASN A 135 -10.99 2.71 11.96
CA ASN A 135 -10.57 1.54 11.21
C ASN A 135 -11.65 1.09 10.22
N ALA A 136 -11.25 0.89 8.96
CA ALA A 136 -12.10 0.29 7.93
C ALA A 136 -11.45 -0.91 7.23
N GLY A 137 -10.32 -1.39 7.77
CA GLY A 137 -9.55 -2.49 7.21
C GLY A 137 -8.69 -2.12 6.00
N HIS A 138 -7.89 -3.07 5.56
CA HIS A 138 -6.96 -2.93 4.46
C HIS A 138 -7.08 -4.10 3.48
N PHE A 139 -7.98 -3.95 2.51
CA PHE A 139 -8.32 -4.92 1.47
C PHE A 139 -7.08 -5.49 0.78
N GLY A 140 -6.17 -4.63 0.32
CA GLY A 140 -4.99 -5.09 -0.41
C GLY A 140 -4.04 -6.01 0.39
N LEU A 141 -4.07 -5.90 1.72
CA LEU A 141 -3.22 -6.69 2.62
C LEU A 141 -3.98 -7.84 3.29
N GLY A 142 -5.30 -7.94 3.08
CA GLY A 142 -6.15 -8.92 3.76
C GLY A 142 -6.18 -8.75 5.28
N PHE A 143 -6.09 -7.50 5.79
CA PHE A 143 -6.06 -7.21 7.22
C PHE A 143 -7.29 -6.43 7.66
N ASP A 144 -7.94 -6.89 8.73
CA ASP A 144 -9.11 -6.21 9.31
C ASP A 144 -8.76 -4.88 9.98
N LYS A 145 -7.51 -4.76 10.45
CA LYS A 145 -6.99 -3.57 11.15
C LYS A 145 -5.51 -3.40 10.83
N TYR A 146 -5.14 -2.21 10.38
CA TYR A 146 -3.77 -1.92 9.94
C TYR A 146 -3.42 -0.44 10.14
N SER A 147 -2.20 -0.19 10.60
CA SER A 147 -1.65 1.15 10.83
C SER A 147 -0.15 1.12 10.56
N HIS A 148 0.41 2.21 10.03
CA HIS A 148 1.85 2.35 9.95
C HIS A 148 2.46 2.63 11.32
N PHE A 149 3.47 1.85 11.71
CA PHE A 149 4.14 1.92 13.01
C PHE A 149 5.67 1.92 12.89
N THR A 150 6.21 1.29 11.85
CA THR A 150 7.62 0.90 11.75
C THR A 150 8.56 1.97 11.20
N SER A 151 8.10 3.20 10.93
CA SER A 151 8.93 4.25 10.32
C SER A 151 8.66 5.68 10.85
N PRO A 152 8.70 5.93 12.19
CA PRO A 152 8.39 7.23 12.79
C PRO A 152 9.35 8.37 12.43
N ILE A 153 10.55 8.07 11.92
CA ILE A 153 11.52 9.09 11.48
C ILE A 153 11.05 9.81 10.21
N ARG A 154 10.35 9.09 9.31
CA ARG A 154 9.97 9.59 7.98
C ARG A 154 8.45 9.68 7.76
N ARG A 155 7.64 9.23 8.71
CA ARG A 155 6.17 9.28 8.66
C ARG A 155 5.60 9.75 9.97
N TYR A 156 4.85 10.84 9.92
CA TYR A 156 4.22 11.43 11.09
C TYR A 156 3.08 10.56 11.65
N SER A 157 2.40 9.77 10.80
CA SER A 157 1.42 8.75 11.21
C SER A 157 2.00 7.78 12.25
N ASP A 158 3.19 7.26 11.97
CA ASP A 158 3.87 6.30 12.83
C ASP A 158 4.27 6.99 14.14
N LEU A 159 4.74 8.23 14.10
CA LEU A 159 5.09 8.99 15.30
C LEU A 159 3.88 9.21 16.22
N ILE A 160 2.71 9.56 15.66
CA ILE A 160 1.47 9.69 16.44
C ILE A 160 1.12 8.36 17.08
N LEU A 161 1.16 7.26 16.31
CA LEU A 161 0.84 5.93 16.83
C LEU A 161 1.78 5.52 17.97
N HIS A 162 3.09 5.79 17.84
CA HIS A 162 4.07 5.58 18.93
C HIS A 162 3.69 6.34 20.19
N ARG A 163 3.24 7.60 20.07
CA ARG A 163 2.81 8.42 21.22
C ARG A 163 1.52 7.90 21.85
N LEU A 164 0.53 7.53 21.05
CA LEU A 164 -0.72 6.93 21.52
C LEU A 164 -0.47 5.63 22.28
N LEU A 165 0.36 4.73 21.73
CA LEU A 165 0.70 3.47 22.38
C LEU A 165 1.46 3.68 23.69
N LYS A 166 2.40 4.64 23.74
CA LYS A 166 3.12 5.00 24.97
C LYS A 166 2.19 5.60 26.03
N ALA A 167 1.27 6.48 25.65
CA ALA A 167 0.29 7.07 26.56
C ALA A 167 -0.63 5.97 27.13
N LYS A 168 -1.13 5.07 26.28
CA LYS A 168 -1.93 3.91 26.69
C LYS A 168 -1.17 2.98 27.63
N GLN A 169 0.08 2.65 27.31
CA GLN A 169 0.92 1.78 28.15
C GLN A 169 1.17 2.38 29.55
N LYS A 170 1.27 3.71 29.65
CA LYS A 170 1.44 4.44 30.92
C LYS A 170 0.12 4.76 31.63
N ASN A 171 -1.03 4.40 31.06
CA ASN A 171 -2.35 4.83 31.51
C ASN A 171 -2.47 6.37 31.65
N ASP A 172 -1.81 7.11 30.75
CA ASP A 172 -1.89 8.58 30.70
C ASP A 172 -3.06 9.01 29.80
N GLU A 173 -4.27 8.99 30.37
CA GLU A 173 -5.50 9.34 29.64
C GLU A 173 -5.50 10.79 29.17
N LYS A 174 -4.88 11.70 29.92
CA LYS A 174 -4.80 13.12 29.55
C LYS A 174 -4.02 13.29 28.26
N LEU A 175 -2.84 12.69 28.16
CA LEU A 175 -2.04 12.72 26.95
C LEU A 175 -2.73 11.98 25.81
N PHE A 176 -3.32 10.81 26.08
CA PHE A 176 -4.02 10.02 25.07
C PHE A 176 -5.16 10.82 24.42
N ASN A 177 -6.02 11.43 25.23
CA ASN A 177 -7.14 12.25 24.74
C ASN A 177 -6.65 13.52 24.03
N TYR A 178 -5.60 14.17 24.53
CA TYR A 178 -5.01 15.32 23.88
C TYR A 178 -4.52 15.01 22.46
N LEU A 179 -3.86 13.86 22.25
CA LEU A 179 -3.40 13.41 20.94
C LEU A 179 -4.56 13.11 19.97
N LEU A 180 -5.75 12.78 20.49
CA LEU A 180 -6.92 12.45 19.69
C LEU A 180 -7.79 13.66 19.30
N LEU A 181 -7.65 14.80 19.98
CA LEU A 181 -8.51 15.97 19.77
C LEU A 181 -8.71 16.38 18.30
N ASN A 182 -7.64 16.31 17.49
CA ASN A 182 -7.66 16.71 16.09
C ASN A 182 -7.25 15.55 15.16
N ILE A 183 -7.50 14.31 15.57
CA ILE A 183 -6.99 13.12 14.86
C ILE A 183 -7.55 13.00 13.44
N GLU A 184 -8.81 13.37 13.23
CA GLU A 184 -9.47 13.34 11.92
C GLU A 184 -8.81 14.29 10.93
N SER A 185 -8.74 15.58 11.27
CA SER A 185 -8.04 16.58 10.46
C SER A 185 -6.57 16.21 10.24
N THR A 186 -5.91 15.63 11.25
CA THR A 186 -4.53 15.15 11.10
C THR A 186 -4.43 14.04 10.06
N CYS A 187 -5.36 13.09 10.03
CA CYS A 187 -5.39 12.00 9.05
C CYS A 187 -5.66 12.50 7.63
N GLU A 188 -6.55 13.49 7.47
CA GLU A 188 -6.80 14.15 6.18
C GLU A 188 -5.54 14.86 5.66
N ASN A 189 -4.87 15.61 6.53
CA ASN A 189 -3.63 16.30 6.20
C ASN A 189 -2.51 15.31 5.84
N LEU A 190 -2.37 14.21 6.59
CA LEU A 190 -1.41 13.14 6.28
C LEU A 190 -1.64 12.56 4.88
N SER A 191 -2.89 12.27 4.54
CA SER A 191 -3.25 11.72 3.22
C SER A 191 -3.02 12.73 2.10
N THR A 192 -3.25 14.02 2.36
CA THR A 192 -3.02 15.10 1.38
C THR A 192 -1.53 15.30 1.12
N LEU A 193 -0.72 15.42 2.19
CA LEU A 193 0.72 15.62 2.09
C LEU A 193 1.44 14.40 1.46
N GLU A 194 0.94 13.18 1.71
CA GLU A 194 1.45 11.98 1.03
C GLU A 194 1.25 12.10 -0.49
N ARG A 195 0.04 12.46 -0.94
CA ARG A 195 -0.25 12.62 -2.38
C ARG A 195 0.55 13.76 -3.00
N GLU A 196 0.76 14.85 -2.26
CA GLU A 196 1.57 15.97 -2.71
C GLU A 196 3.04 15.56 -2.88
N ALA A 197 3.60 14.84 -1.89
CA ALA A 197 4.96 14.33 -1.96
C ALA A 197 5.15 13.37 -3.15
N ASP A 198 4.21 12.44 -3.36
CA ASP A 198 4.22 11.53 -4.51
C ASP A 198 4.20 12.31 -5.83
N LYS A 199 3.31 13.29 -5.94
CA LYS A 199 3.20 14.13 -7.14
C LYS A 199 4.51 14.88 -7.43
N VAL A 200 5.11 15.50 -6.41
CA VAL A 200 6.38 16.22 -6.56
C VAL A 200 7.49 15.27 -7.02
N ALA A 201 7.54 14.04 -6.49
CA ALA A 201 8.50 13.04 -6.91
C ALA A 201 8.31 12.62 -8.38
N PHE A 202 7.06 12.39 -8.82
CA PHE A 202 6.75 12.08 -10.22
C PHE A 202 7.06 13.26 -11.15
N ASP A 203 6.65 14.48 -10.80
CA ASP A 203 6.95 15.69 -11.58
C ASP A 203 8.46 15.89 -11.74
N PHE A 204 9.25 15.58 -10.69
CA PHE A 204 10.70 15.59 -10.76
C PHE A 204 11.23 14.55 -11.73
N MET A 205 10.73 13.31 -11.64
CA MET A 205 11.12 12.20 -12.51
C MET A 205 10.83 12.51 -13.99
N ASP A 206 9.63 12.99 -14.31
CA ASP A 206 9.24 13.38 -15.67
C ASP A 206 10.15 14.47 -16.24
N ARG A 207 10.50 15.48 -15.43
CA ARG A 207 11.44 16.54 -15.85
C ARG A 207 12.84 16.01 -16.12
N LYS A 208 13.30 14.98 -15.39
CA LYS A 208 14.61 14.35 -15.63
C LYS A 208 14.59 13.53 -16.91
N PHE A 209 13.52 12.78 -17.16
CA PHE A 209 13.35 12.03 -18.41
C PHE A 209 13.27 12.94 -19.63
N ALA A 210 12.47 14.01 -19.56
CA ALA A 210 12.31 14.96 -20.66
C ALA A 210 13.61 15.68 -21.05
N ARG A 211 14.58 15.80 -20.13
CA ARG A 211 15.91 16.37 -20.41
C ARG A 211 16.93 15.35 -20.93
N TRP A 212 16.68 14.07 -20.70
CA TRP A 212 17.57 12.98 -21.10
C TRP A 212 17.26 12.46 -22.50
N ALA A 213 15.99 12.52 -22.91
CA ALA A 213 15.52 12.29 -24.27
C ALA A 213 16.04 13.37 -25.23
#